data_AF-R7Y1Z6-F1
#
_entry.id   AF-R7Y1Z6-F1
#
_cell.length_a   1.000
_cell.length_b   1.000
_cell.length_c   1.000
_cell.angle_alpha   90.00
_cell.angle_beta   90.00
_cell.angle_gamma   90.00
#
_symmetry.space_group_name_H-M   'P 1'
#
loop_
_entity.id
_entity.type
_entity.pdbx_description
1 polymer ?
#
loop_
_entity_poly.entity_id
_entity_poly.type
_entity_poly.pdbx_seq_one_letter_code
_entity_poly.pdbx_strand_id
1 'polypeptide(L)'
;MNGIVLLLVLMIVVVAVTVVAGVLVLDSRGDKQARALESGRAARVREAVDLAYQHLEISPALADALIDASRDVDYGSPAHVQSTTERLLGIAREHRGAEPDLAVIIIDTLRRTAA
;
A
#
# COMPACT_ATOMS: atom_id res chain seq x y z
N MET A 1 -45.27 37.85 7.15
CA MET A 1 -44.41 36.89 7.88
C MET A 1 -43.80 35.79 7.01
N ASN A 2 -44.07 35.72 5.69
CA ASN A 2 -43.66 34.57 4.88
C ASN A 2 -42.27 34.72 4.21
N GLY A 3 -41.80 35.95 3.97
CA GLY A 3 -40.52 36.20 3.29
C GLY A 3 -39.28 35.86 4.12
N ILE A 4 -39.31 36.16 5.42
CA ILE A 4 -38.17 35.92 6.33
C ILE A 4 -37.98 34.42 6.59
N VAL A 5 -39.10 33.69 6.72
CA VAL A 5 -39.07 32.22 6.91
C VAL A 5 -38.52 31.53 5.67
N LEU A 6 -38.94 31.96 4.48
CA LEU A 6 -38.40 31.43 3.21
C LEU A 6 -36.88 31.68 3.09
N LEU A 7 -36.41 32.86 3.49
CA LEU A 7 -35.01 33.25 3.43
C LEU A 7 -34.15 32.44 4.41
N LEU A 8 -34.66 32.18 5.62
CA LEU A 8 -33.99 31.32 6.60
C LEU A 8 -33.88 29.87 6.12
N VAL A 9 -34.96 29.31 5.55
CA VAL A 9 -34.94 27.95 5.00
C VAL A 9 -33.95 27.84 3.86
N LEU A 10 -33.92 28.82 2.94
CA LEU A 10 -32.96 28.87 1.85
C LEU A 10 -31.52 28.89 2.37
N MET A 11 -31.23 29.72 3.39
CA MET A 11 -29.89 29.81 3.96
C MET A 11 -29.42 28.49 4.57
N ILE A 12 -30.31 27.81 5.30
CA ILE A 12 -30.01 26.51 5.91
C ILE A 12 -29.70 25.47 4.83
N VAL A 13 -30.48 25.44 3.75
CA VAL A 13 -30.25 24.52 2.62
C VAL A 13 -28.91 24.79 1.95
N VAL A 14 -28.58 26.06 1.70
CA VAL A 14 -27.29 26.44 1.10
C VAL A 14 -26.12 26.03 1.99
N VAL A 15 -26.21 26.26 3.30
CA VAL A 15 -25.17 25.83 4.25
C VAL A 15 -25.05 24.30 4.27
N ALA A 16 -26.16 23.57 4.32
CA ALA A 16 -26.16 22.10 4.31
C ALA A 16 -25.52 21.53 3.04
N VAL A 17 -25.87 22.07 1.85
CA VAL A 17 -25.28 21.64 0.58
C VAL A 17 -23.79 21.95 0.54
N THR A 18 -23.36 23.11 1.04
CA THR A 18 -21.95 23.51 1.06
C THR A 18 -21.12 22.62 1.99
N VAL A 19 -21.67 22.26 3.16
CA VAL A 19 -21.02 21.35 4.11
C VAL A 19 -20.90 19.94 3.51
N VAL A 20 -21.97 19.41 2.92
CA VAL A 20 -21.96 18.08 2.26
C VAL A 20 -20.95 18.06 1.11
N ALA A 21 -20.94 19.08 0.26
CA ALA A 21 -19.96 19.19 -0.83
C ALA A 21 -18.52 19.29 -0.30
N GLY A 22 -18.29 20.05 0.77
CA GLY A 22 -16.99 20.18 1.42
C GLY A 22 -16.48 18.84 1.96
N VAL A 23 -17.35 18.07 2.64
CA VAL A 23 -17.02 16.75 3.18
C VAL A 23 -16.68 15.77 2.06
N LEU A 24 -17.46 15.74 0.97
CA LEU A 24 -17.20 14.85 -0.19
C LEU A 24 -15.88 15.16 -0.92
N VAL A 25 -15.51 16.45 -1.00
CA VAL A 25 -14.24 16.87 -1.61
C VAL A 25 -13.03 16.52 -0.73
N LEU A 26 -13.19 16.57 0.59
CA LEU A 26 -12.14 16.13 1.53
C LEU A 26 -11.94 14.61 1.49
N ASP A 27 -13.03 13.85 1.44
CA ASP A 27 -13.01 12.38 1.39
C ASP A 27 -12.33 11.87 0.10
N SER A 28 -12.68 12.45 -1.04
CA SER A 28 -12.10 12.08 -2.35
C SER A 28 -10.62 12.43 -2.55
N ARG A 29 -10.05 13.32 -1.71
CA ARG A 29 -8.61 13.65 -1.74
C ARG A 29 -7.79 12.65 -0.92
N GLY A 30 -8.30 12.20 0.23
CA GLY A 30 -7.65 11.15 1.03
C GLY A 30 -7.52 9.84 0.26
N ASP A 31 -8.57 9.48 -0.48
CA ASP A 31 -8.64 8.26 -1.28
C ASP A 31 -7.56 8.15 -2.37
N LYS A 32 -7.26 9.25 -3.05
CA LYS A 32 -6.24 9.25 -4.13
C LYS A 32 -4.83 9.08 -3.58
N GLN A 33 -4.56 9.68 -2.42
CA GLN A 33 -3.26 9.59 -1.76
C GLN A 33 -3.06 8.21 -1.13
N ALA A 34 -4.11 7.64 -0.53
CA ALA A 34 -4.14 6.26 -0.07
C ALA A 34 -3.85 5.26 -1.21
N ARG A 35 -4.55 5.40 -2.35
CA ARG A 35 -4.35 4.54 -3.52
C ARG A 35 -2.95 4.66 -4.13
N ALA A 36 -2.34 5.84 -4.11
CA ALA A 36 -0.96 6.04 -4.58
C ALA A 36 0.09 5.38 -3.67
N LEU A 37 -0.11 5.45 -2.34
CA LEU A 37 0.72 4.73 -1.38
C LEU A 37 0.54 3.21 -1.50
N GLU A 38 -0.67 2.76 -1.80
CA GLU A 38 -1.02 1.35 -2.01
C GLU A 38 -0.40 0.77 -3.28
N SER A 39 -0.48 1.48 -4.41
CA SER A 39 0.16 1.04 -5.66
C SER A 39 1.68 0.95 -5.51
N GLY A 40 2.28 1.86 -4.75
CA GLY A 40 3.69 1.81 -4.39
C GLY A 40 4.08 0.61 -3.52
N ARG A 41 3.19 0.06 -2.68
CA ARG A 41 3.46 -1.17 -1.92
C ARG A 41 3.47 -2.40 -2.82
N ALA A 42 2.48 -2.54 -3.70
CA ALA A 42 2.40 -3.66 -4.63
C ALA A 42 3.62 -3.74 -5.56
N ALA A 43 4.09 -2.59 -6.06
CA ALA A 43 5.28 -2.51 -6.90
C ALA A 43 6.55 -3.03 -6.18
N ARG A 44 6.72 -2.70 -4.89
CA ARG A 44 7.86 -3.16 -4.09
C ARG A 44 7.88 -4.65 -3.83
N VAL A 45 6.70 -5.24 -3.58
CA VAL A 45 6.59 -6.69 -3.44
C VAL A 45 7.00 -7.38 -4.74
N ARG A 46 6.56 -6.86 -5.90
CA ARG A 46 7.00 -7.40 -7.19
C ARG A 46 8.50 -7.25 -7.39
N GLU A 47 9.06 -6.08 -7.11
CA GLU A 47 10.50 -5.84 -7.25
C GLU A 47 11.33 -6.78 -6.36
N ALA A 48 10.91 -7.01 -5.11
CA ALA A 48 11.58 -7.96 -4.22
C ALA A 48 11.51 -9.41 -4.73
N VAL A 49 10.36 -9.80 -5.30
CA VAL A 49 10.18 -11.14 -5.89
C VAL A 49 11.01 -11.30 -7.16
N ASP A 50 11.05 -10.28 -8.02
CA ASP A 50 11.88 -10.27 -9.23
C ASP A 50 13.36 -10.36 -8.88
N LEU A 51 13.81 -9.67 -7.82
CA LEU A 51 15.16 -9.78 -7.29
C LEU A 51 15.46 -11.21 -6.79
N ALA A 52 14.51 -11.86 -6.12
CA ALA A 52 14.66 -13.25 -5.70
C ALA A 52 14.83 -14.19 -6.90
N TYR A 53 14.01 -14.05 -7.95
CA TYR A 53 14.18 -14.82 -9.19
C TYR A 53 15.54 -14.60 -9.86
N GLN A 54 16.05 -13.36 -9.86
CA GLN A 54 17.36 -13.04 -10.44
C GLN A 54 18.53 -13.64 -9.64
N HIS A 55 18.36 -13.80 -8.33
CA HIS A 55 19.43 -14.25 -7.42
C HIS A 55 19.29 -15.73 -7.01
N LEU A 56 18.38 -16.47 -7.63
CA LEU A 56 18.13 -17.88 -7.32
C LEU A 56 19.40 -18.75 -7.42
N GLU A 57 20.28 -18.45 -8.37
CA GLU A 57 21.54 -19.20 -8.54
C GLU A 57 22.58 -18.89 -7.46
N ILE A 58 22.51 -17.70 -6.84
CA ILE A 58 23.51 -17.19 -5.90
C ILE A 58 23.08 -17.47 -4.45
N SER A 59 21.79 -17.32 -4.18
CA SER A 59 21.19 -17.34 -2.85
C SER A 59 19.93 -18.23 -2.87
N PRO A 60 20.07 -19.53 -3.19
CA PRO A 60 18.92 -20.38 -3.55
C PRO A 60 17.93 -20.55 -2.40
N ALA A 61 18.39 -20.70 -1.17
CA ALA A 61 17.51 -20.96 -0.04
C ALA A 61 16.61 -19.76 0.29
N LEU A 62 17.18 -18.54 0.32
CA LEU A 62 16.39 -17.32 0.49
C LEU A 62 15.51 -17.04 -0.73
N ALA A 63 16.05 -17.15 -1.94
CA ALA A 63 15.31 -16.88 -3.16
C ALA A 63 14.10 -17.81 -3.32
N ASP A 64 14.27 -19.12 -3.13
CA ASP A 64 13.16 -20.09 -3.19
C ASP A 64 12.10 -19.80 -2.13
N ALA A 65 12.50 -19.48 -0.91
CA ALA A 65 11.56 -19.16 0.16
C ALA A 65 10.74 -17.90 -0.15
N LEU A 66 11.36 -16.86 -0.72
CA LEU A 66 10.67 -15.65 -1.15
C LEU A 66 9.72 -15.92 -2.33
N ILE A 67 10.16 -16.71 -3.31
CA ILE A 67 9.35 -17.10 -4.46
C ILE A 67 8.12 -17.89 -4.01
N ASP A 68 8.30 -18.90 -3.17
CA ASP A 68 7.20 -19.74 -2.66
C ASP A 68 6.21 -18.92 -1.83
N ALA A 69 6.70 -18.02 -0.97
CA ALA A 69 5.86 -17.12 -0.18
C ALA A 69 5.09 -16.10 -1.03
N SER A 70 5.53 -15.84 -2.26
CA SER A 70 4.94 -14.84 -3.15
C SER A 70 3.98 -15.40 -4.21
N ARG A 71 3.90 -16.73 -4.34
CA ARG A 71 3.17 -17.40 -5.44
C ARG A 71 1.68 -17.06 -5.50
N ASP A 72 1.05 -16.87 -4.34
CA ASP A 72 -0.41 -16.62 -4.23
C ASP A 72 -0.75 -15.16 -3.92
N VAL A 73 0.14 -14.22 -4.21
CA VAL A 73 -0.08 -12.79 -3.93
C VAL A 73 -1.19 -12.23 -4.80
N ASP A 74 -2.27 -11.77 -4.14
CA ASP A 74 -3.26 -10.91 -4.79
C ASP A 74 -2.82 -9.44 -4.72
N TYR A 75 -2.20 -8.95 -5.79
CA TYR A 75 -1.80 -7.55 -5.92
C TYR A 75 -2.97 -6.57 -6.02
N GLY A 76 -4.21 -7.04 -6.20
CA GLY A 76 -5.41 -6.21 -6.18
C GLY A 76 -5.95 -5.95 -4.77
N SER A 77 -5.49 -6.70 -3.77
CA SER A 77 -5.92 -6.61 -2.37
C SER A 77 -4.83 -5.96 -1.50
N PRO A 78 -5.03 -4.71 -1.01
CA PRO A 78 -4.05 -4.04 -0.16
C PRO A 78 -3.70 -4.81 1.10
N ALA A 79 -4.69 -5.49 1.70
CA ALA A 79 -4.49 -6.32 2.87
C ALA A 79 -3.61 -7.54 2.57
N HIS A 80 -3.77 -8.13 1.38
CA HIS A 80 -2.94 -9.27 0.97
C HIS A 80 -1.51 -8.83 0.70
N VAL A 81 -1.31 -7.71 -0.02
CA VAL A 81 0.02 -7.12 -0.25
C VAL A 81 0.74 -6.79 1.05
N GLN A 82 0.04 -6.24 2.05
CA GLN A 82 0.62 -5.93 3.35
C GLN A 82 1.04 -7.21 4.09
N SER A 83 0.16 -8.22 4.15
CA SER A 83 0.47 -9.52 4.77
C SER A 83 1.67 -10.21 4.11
N THR A 84 1.73 -10.21 2.77
CA THR A 84 2.88 -10.74 2.03
C THR A 84 4.15 -9.96 2.31
N THR A 85 4.09 -8.63 2.35
CA THR A 85 5.26 -7.80 2.68
C THR A 85 5.84 -8.19 4.04
N GLU A 86 4.99 -8.38 5.05
CA GLU A 86 5.40 -8.81 6.38
C GLU A 86 6.00 -10.21 6.38
N ARG A 87 5.39 -11.15 5.63
CA ARG A 87 5.92 -12.50 5.44
C ARG A 87 7.30 -12.51 4.78
N LEU A 88 7.49 -11.78 3.69
CA LEU A 88 8.77 -11.67 2.98
C LEU A 88 9.86 -11.02 3.86
N LEU A 89 9.50 -9.99 4.64
CA LEU A 89 10.40 -9.39 5.63
C LEU A 89 10.78 -10.37 6.74
N GLY A 90 9.88 -11.26 7.15
CA GLY A 90 10.17 -12.33 8.11
C GLY A 90 11.22 -13.29 7.57
N ILE A 91 10.99 -13.82 6.36
CA ILE A 91 11.91 -14.75 5.67
C ILE A 91 13.30 -14.12 5.49
N ALA A 92 13.36 -12.88 4.99
CA ALA A 92 14.63 -12.18 4.80
C ALA A 92 15.39 -11.98 6.12
N ARG A 93 14.70 -11.77 7.24
CA ARG A 93 15.35 -11.65 8.56
C ARG A 93 15.88 -12.98 9.06
N GLU A 94 15.14 -14.06 8.86
CA GLU A 94 15.56 -15.41 9.24
C GLU A 94 16.83 -15.84 8.48
N HIS A 95 16.90 -15.51 7.20
CA HIS A 95 18.04 -15.85 6.35
C HIS A 95 19.22 -14.88 6.47
N ARG A 96 19.08 -13.77 7.20
CA ARG A 96 20.14 -12.75 7.31
C ARG A 96 21.48 -13.29 7.82
N GLY A 97 21.47 -14.36 8.62
CA GLY A 97 22.69 -14.99 9.11
C GLY A 97 23.42 -15.84 8.07
N ALA A 98 22.69 -16.43 7.11
CA ALA A 98 23.24 -17.31 6.09
C ALA A 98 23.51 -16.58 4.76
N GLU A 99 22.60 -15.67 4.39
CA GLU A 99 22.55 -15.00 3.09
C GLU A 99 22.39 -13.47 3.29
N PRO A 100 23.36 -12.79 3.95
CA PRO A 100 23.19 -11.42 4.41
C PRO A 100 23.00 -10.40 3.29
N ASP A 101 23.69 -10.58 2.16
CA ASP A 101 23.70 -9.62 1.06
C ASP A 101 22.30 -9.51 0.42
N LEU A 102 21.72 -10.64 0.02
CA LEU A 102 20.37 -10.66 -0.56
C LEU A 102 19.31 -10.28 0.48
N ALA A 103 19.44 -10.76 1.73
CA ALA A 103 18.51 -10.40 2.80
C ALA A 103 18.41 -8.89 3.03
N VAL A 104 19.55 -8.17 3.02
CA VAL A 104 19.58 -6.72 3.18
C VAL A 104 18.92 -6.02 2.00
N ILE A 105 19.23 -6.44 0.77
CA ILE A 105 18.64 -5.85 -0.45
C ILE A 105 17.12 -5.99 -0.42
N ILE A 106 16.59 -7.18 -0.13
CA ILE A 106 15.15 -7.43 -0.07
C ILE A 106 14.47 -6.59 1.01
N ILE A 107 15.08 -6.48 2.19
CA ILE A 107 14.56 -5.64 3.28
C ILE A 107 14.54 -4.16 2.87
N ASP A 108 15.58 -3.66 2.20
CA ASP A 108 15.63 -2.28 1.72
C ASP A 108 14.54 -2.02 0.67
N THR A 109 14.42 -2.90 -0.33
CA THR A 109 13.40 -2.81 -1.38
C THR A 109 11.99 -2.78 -0.79
N LEU A 110 11.67 -3.65 0.15
CA LEU A 110 10.34 -3.70 0.77
C LEU A 110 10.06 -2.48 1.67
N ARG A 111 11.09 -1.93 2.34
CA ARG A 111 10.94 -0.78 3.25
C ARG A 111 10.98 0.58 2.56
N ARG A 112 11.50 0.67 1.34
CA ARG A 112 11.64 1.92 0.61
C ARG A 112 10.29 2.64 0.55
N THR A 113 10.19 3.80 1.19
CA THR A 113 8.96 4.60 1.14
C THR A 113 9.00 5.34 -0.19
N ALA A 114 7.97 5.17 -1.03
CA ALA A 114 7.84 5.95 -2.25
C ALA A 114 7.83 7.44 -1.84
N ALA A 115 8.89 8.16 -2.20
CA ALA A 115 9.02 9.60 -2.00
C ALA A 115 8.07 10.35 -2.95
#